data_AF-A0A3A4NCR6-F1
#
_entry.id   AF-A0A3A4NCR6-F1
#
_cell.length_a   1.000
_cell.length_b   1.000
_cell.length_c   1.000
_cell.angle_alpha   90.00
_cell.angle_beta   90.00
_cell.angle_gamma   90.00
#
_symmetry.space_group_name_H-M   'P 1'
#
loop_
_entity.id
_entity.type
_entity.pdbx_description
1 polymer ?
#
loop_
_entity_poly.entity_id
_entity_poly.type
_entity_poly.pdbx_seq_one_letter_code
_entity_poly.pdbx_strand_id
1 'polypeptide(L)'
;MNDALEPFFDPDIFKNIKLNDKKLDFVRYLAILDSYKNQDYNIPQVAAGYGNKLEQFYTDYVYKIAEEFEFDFDFVNKIKILSKNLEYDFFPKNFPSIIDADVYMFGLIYFSIFHEKKLIIAKTSNLKAEIENKISELKDLKIKAGQEFEGTLYSYDYEYGYYHQKSPNALKYIRLRLKESLELYKEYFSE
;
A
#
# COMPACT_ATOMS: atom_id res chain seq x y z
N MET A 1 14.26 9.51 19.69
CA MET A 1 12.87 9.43 19.18
C MET A 1 11.96 9.53 20.38
N ASN A 2 10.83 10.23 20.32
CA ASN A 2 9.89 10.26 21.44
C ASN A 2 9.22 8.88 21.51
N ASP A 3 9.40 8.13 22.60
CA ASP A 3 8.88 6.76 22.76
C ASP A 3 7.35 6.69 22.58
N ALA A 4 6.67 7.83 22.77
CA ALA A 4 5.23 7.98 22.50
C ALA A 4 4.83 7.78 21.02
N LEU A 5 5.77 7.89 20.08
CA LEU A 5 5.53 7.72 18.64
C LEU A 5 5.75 6.28 18.15
N GLU A 6 6.35 5.42 18.96
CA GLU A 6 6.62 4.03 18.57
C GLU A 6 5.33 3.31 18.15
N PRO A 7 4.19 3.39 18.87
CA PRO A 7 2.95 2.74 18.45
C PRO A 7 2.35 3.31 17.15
N PHE A 8 2.76 4.52 16.75
CA PHE A 8 2.32 5.13 15.50
C PHE A 8 3.01 4.48 14.29
N PHE A 9 4.34 4.36 14.37
CA PHE A 9 5.16 3.80 13.29
C PHE A 9 5.18 2.27 13.30
N ASP A 10 4.96 1.66 14.46
CA ASP A 10 5.05 0.22 14.66
C ASP A 10 3.94 -0.35 15.55
N PRO A 11 2.68 -0.33 15.08
CA PRO A 11 1.55 -0.81 15.87
C PRO A 11 1.61 -2.34 16.05
N ASP A 12 1.19 -2.81 17.23
CA ASP A 12 1.23 -4.24 17.60
C ASP A 12 0.56 -5.16 16.58
N ILE A 13 -0.52 -4.69 15.93
CA ILE A 13 -1.26 -5.44 14.91
C ILE A 13 -0.38 -5.80 13.70
N PHE A 14 0.68 -5.04 13.41
CA PHE A 14 1.61 -5.29 12.31
C PHE A 14 2.78 -6.20 12.71
N LYS A 15 3.02 -6.47 14.01
CA LYS A 15 4.12 -7.34 14.47
C LYS A 15 4.04 -8.76 13.90
N ASN A 16 2.82 -9.24 13.65
CA ASN A 16 2.57 -10.59 13.14
C ASN A 16 2.35 -10.65 11.62
N ILE A 17 2.36 -9.50 10.95
CA ILE A 17 2.23 -9.42 9.49
C ILE A 17 3.63 -9.44 8.89
N LYS A 18 3.88 -10.42 8.02
CA LYS A 18 5.21 -10.70 7.48
C LYS A 18 5.25 -10.63 5.98
N LEU A 19 6.43 -10.29 5.46
CA LEU A 19 6.86 -10.40 4.08
C LEU A 19 8.05 -11.34 4.05
N ASN A 20 7.90 -12.53 3.45
CA ASN A 20 8.95 -13.55 3.42
C ASN A 20 9.60 -13.78 4.79
N ASP A 21 8.75 -14.04 5.79
CA ASP A 21 9.11 -14.26 7.20
C ASP A 21 9.72 -13.07 7.96
N LYS A 22 10.01 -11.97 7.27
CA LYS A 22 10.43 -10.71 7.89
C LYS A 22 9.22 -9.86 8.20
N LYS A 23 9.29 -9.04 9.24
CA LYS A 23 8.22 -8.10 9.57
C LYS A 23 7.94 -7.16 8.40
N LEU A 24 6.67 -6.96 8.08
CA LEU A 24 6.26 -6.00 7.08
C LEU A 24 6.40 -4.57 7.65
N ASP A 25 7.02 -3.68 6.88
CA ASP A 25 7.24 -2.29 7.29
C ASP A 25 5.95 -1.46 7.14
N PHE A 26 5.38 -1.05 8.27
CA PHE A 26 4.16 -0.24 8.31
C PHE A 26 4.41 1.23 7.93
N VAL A 27 5.57 1.78 8.29
CA VAL A 27 5.96 3.18 8.00
C VAL A 27 5.93 3.43 6.51
N ARG A 28 6.43 2.48 5.73
CA ARG A 28 6.37 2.52 4.26
C ARG A 28 4.97 2.79 3.73
N TYR A 29 3.95 2.13 4.28
CA TYR A 29 2.56 2.32 3.82
C TYR A 29 2.04 3.70 4.20
N LEU A 30 2.28 4.12 5.45
CA LEU A 30 1.89 5.45 5.92
C LEU A 30 2.53 6.55 5.08
N ALA A 31 3.84 6.48 4.84
CA ALA A 31 4.58 7.47 4.07
C ALA A 31 4.04 7.61 2.63
N ILE A 32 3.80 6.48 1.95
CA ILE A 32 3.27 6.47 0.58
C ILE A 32 1.84 7.03 0.53
N LEU A 33 0.97 6.64 1.46
CA LEU A 33 -0.42 7.12 1.53
C LEU A 33 -0.52 8.59 1.94
N ASP A 34 0.33 9.03 2.87
CA ASP A 34 0.44 10.44 3.24
C ASP A 34 0.94 11.29 2.07
N SER A 35 1.96 10.82 1.34
CA SER A 35 2.39 11.49 0.11
C SER A 35 1.30 11.51 -0.95
N TYR A 36 0.48 10.48 -1.08
CA TYR A 36 -0.65 10.47 -1.99
C TYR A 36 -1.68 11.55 -1.62
N LYS A 37 -2.05 11.63 -0.34
CA LYS A 37 -2.96 12.67 0.17
C LYS A 37 -2.39 14.08 -0.03
N ASN A 38 -1.11 14.29 0.32
CA ASN A 38 -0.45 15.61 0.25
C ASN A 38 -0.14 16.07 -1.19
N GLN A 39 -0.32 15.19 -2.18
CA GLN A 39 -0.20 15.50 -3.61
C GLN A 39 -1.58 15.56 -4.27
N ASP A 40 -2.62 15.97 -3.53
CA ASP A 40 -4.00 16.06 -4.00
C ASP A 40 -4.48 14.77 -4.69
N TYR A 41 -4.11 13.62 -4.11
CA TYR A 41 -4.51 12.30 -4.61
C TYR A 41 -3.98 11.99 -6.03
N ASN A 42 -2.83 12.55 -6.40
CA ASN A 42 -2.18 12.34 -7.70
C ASN A 42 -1.13 11.22 -7.65
N ILE A 43 -1.48 10.03 -8.18
CA ILE A 43 -0.61 8.84 -8.21
C ILE A 43 0.79 9.13 -8.84
N PRO A 44 0.90 9.77 -10.02
CA PRO A 44 2.19 10.17 -10.58
C PRO A 44 3.09 11.04 -9.69
N GLN A 45 2.53 11.77 -8.73
CA GLN A 45 3.30 12.66 -7.84
C GLN A 45 3.71 12.00 -6.51
N VAL A 46 3.19 10.81 -6.20
CA VAL A 46 3.54 10.06 -4.98
C VAL A 46 5.05 9.83 -4.88
N ALA A 47 5.69 10.31 -3.82
CA ALA A 47 7.14 10.28 -3.62
C ALA A 47 7.96 10.85 -4.81
N ALA A 48 7.40 11.84 -5.53
CA ALA A 48 8.14 12.54 -6.59
C ALA A 48 9.44 13.14 -6.04
N GLY A 49 10.49 13.15 -6.88
CA GLY A 49 11.82 13.63 -6.50
C GLY A 49 12.73 12.57 -5.84
N TYR A 50 12.18 11.48 -5.30
CA TYR A 50 12.98 10.45 -4.63
C TYR A 50 13.54 9.38 -5.57
N GLY A 51 12.85 9.06 -6.67
CA GLY A 51 13.34 8.09 -7.65
C GLY A 51 13.66 6.72 -7.04
N ASN A 52 14.95 6.35 -7.00
CA ASN A 52 15.44 5.12 -6.37
C ASN A 52 15.79 5.26 -4.88
N LYS A 53 15.62 6.43 -4.27
CA LYS A 53 15.95 6.74 -2.87
C LYS A 53 14.75 6.59 -1.94
N LEU A 54 14.00 5.49 -2.05
CA LEU A 54 12.79 5.28 -1.26
C LEU A 54 13.05 5.11 0.24
N GLU A 55 14.18 4.53 0.62
CA GLU A 55 14.57 4.45 2.04
C GLU A 55 14.77 5.84 2.66
N GLN A 56 15.32 6.79 1.88
CA GLN A 56 15.42 8.18 2.30
C GLN A 56 14.03 8.80 2.43
N PHE A 57 13.12 8.53 1.49
CA PHE A 57 11.73 9.00 1.57
C PHE A 57 11.02 8.53 2.85
N TYR A 58 11.16 7.26 3.23
CA TYR A 58 10.58 6.73 4.47
C TYR A 58 11.22 7.35 5.70
N THR A 59 12.54 7.54 5.68
CA THR A 59 13.30 8.19 6.75
C THR A 59 12.87 9.65 6.94
N ASP A 60 12.76 10.41 5.86
CA ASP A 60 12.32 11.81 5.87
C ASP A 60 10.89 11.93 6.40
N TYR A 61 10.01 10.98 6.04
CA TYR A 61 8.66 10.91 6.60
C TYR A 61 8.68 10.74 8.12
N VAL A 62 9.48 9.81 8.66
CA VAL A 62 9.60 9.62 10.12
C VAL A 62 10.11 10.89 10.80
N TYR A 63 11.12 11.55 10.24
CA TYR A 63 11.64 12.81 10.79
C TYR A 63 10.60 13.92 10.77
N LYS A 64 9.93 14.13 9.63
CA LYS A 64 8.86 15.11 9.48
C LYS A 64 7.79 14.89 10.55
N ILE A 65 7.29 13.67 10.67
CA ILE A 65 6.28 13.32 11.65
C ILE A 65 6.80 13.54 13.08
N ALA A 66 8.04 13.15 13.40
CA ALA A 66 8.60 13.36 14.73
C ALA A 66 8.81 14.83 15.11
N GLU A 67 9.06 15.72 14.14
CA GLU A 67 9.24 17.16 14.33
C GLU A 67 7.91 17.93 14.37
N GLU A 68 6.94 17.53 13.54
CA GLU A 68 5.65 18.22 13.37
C GLU A 68 4.53 17.66 14.27
N PHE A 69 4.80 16.66 15.13
CA PHE A 69 3.75 15.92 15.84
C PHE A 69 2.94 16.76 16.84
N GLU A 70 1.87 17.41 16.36
CA GLU A 70 0.64 17.50 17.13
C GLU A 70 0.03 16.10 17.16
N PHE A 71 0.00 15.48 18.34
CA PHE A 71 -0.47 14.12 18.52
C PHE A 71 -1.89 13.99 17.95
N ASP A 72 -2.05 13.25 16.84
CA ASP A 72 -3.36 12.81 16.39
C ASP A 72 -3.89 11.82 17.44
N PHE A 73 -4.54 12.36 18.46
CA PHE A 73 -5.11 11.60 19.57
C PHE A 73 -6.07 10.50 19.08
N ASP A 74 -6.56 10.62 17.85
CA ASP A 74 -7.45 9.66 17.24
C ASP A 74 -6.73 8.54 16.48
N PHE A 75 -5.40 8.59 16.36
CA PHE A 75 -4.62 7.53 15.72
C PHE A 75 -4.82 6.17 16.39
N VAL A 76 -4.99 6.15 17.72
CA VAL A 76 -5.31 4.94 18.46
C VAL A 76 -6.64 4.33 17.98
N ASN A 77 -7.66 5.14 17.67
CA ASN A 77 -8.93 4.64 17.14
C ASN A 77 -8.81 4.20 15.68
N LYS A 78 -8.05 4.93 14.86
CA LYS A 78 -7.71 4.52 13.47
C LYS A 78 -7.04 3.14 13.44
N ILE A 79 -6.09 2.89 14.34
CA ILE A 79 -5.46 1.56 14.49
C ILE A 79 -6.47 0.50 14.94
N LYS A 80 -7.40 0.82 15.84
CA LYS A 80 -8.48 -0.14 16.21
C LYS A 80 -9.39 -0.48 15.03
N ILE A 81 -9.67 0.48 14.15
CA ILE A 81 -10.47 0.24 12.93
C ILE A 81 -9.69 -0.68 11.99
N LEU A 82 -8.42 -0.38 11.72
CA LEU A 82 -7.55 -1.24 10.92
C LEU A 82 -7.44 -2.65 11.51
N SER A 83 -7.29 -2.77 12.84
CA SER A 83 -7.26 -4.06 13.55
C SER A 83 -8.51 -4.89 13.26
N LYS A 84 -9.71 -4.28 13.37
CA LYS A 84 -10.96 -4.97 13.08
C LYS A 84 -11.07 -5.40 11.62
N ASN A 85 -10.57 -4.59 10.70
CA ASN A 85 -10.55 -4.95 9.28
C ASN A 85 -9.51 -6.03 8.97
N LEU A 86 -8.48 -6.23 9.80
CA LEU A 86 -7.49 -7.31 9.66
C LEU A 86 -7.94 -8.64 10.30
N GLU A 87 -9.03 -8.67 11.06
CA GLU A 87 -9.53 -9.89 11.72
C GLU A 87 -10.13 -10.89 10.73
N TYR A 88 -10.45 -10.47 9.49
CA TYR A 88 -10.98 -11.39 8.48
C TYR A 88 -9.91 -12.40 8.03
N ASP A 89 -10.33 -13.66 7.93
CA ASP A 89 -9.47 -14.83 7.69
C ASP A 89 -8.75 -14.84 6.34
N PHE A 90 -9.23 -14.05 5.38
CA PHE A 90 -8.62 -13.96 4.06
C PHE A 90 -7.33 -13.14 4.03
N PHE A 91 -7.03 -12.34 5.06
CA PHE A 91 -5.79 -11.59 5.13
C PHE A 91 -4.60 -12.51 5.45
N PRO A 92 -3.59 -12.60 4.56
CA PRO A 92 -2.40 -13.39 4.85
C PRO A 92 -1.61 -12.80 6.00
N LYS A 93 -1.13 -13.65 6.90
CA LYS A 93 -0.15 -13.25 7.94
C LYS A 93 1.29 -13.23 7.41
N ASN A 94 1.55 -13.89 6.28
CA ASN A 94 2.87 -13.92 5.64
C ASN A 94 2.69 -13.83 4.12
N PHE A 95 3.11 -12.71 3.55
CA PHE A 95 3.05 -12.45 2.12
C PHE A 95 4.27 -13.02 1.41
N PRO A 96 4.10 -13.72 0.27
CA PRO A 96 5.20 -14.30 -0.49
C PRO A 96 5.98 -13.25 -1.30
N SER A 97 5.41 -12.06 -1.52
CA SER A 97 6.11 -10.95 -2.16
C SER A 97 5.53 -9.60 -1.75
N ILE A 98 6.31 -8.54 -1.98
CA ILE A 98 5.86 -7.16 -1.74
C ILE A 98 4.72 -6.76 -2.69
N ILE A 99 4.59 -7.43 -3.85
CA ILE A 99 3.45 -7.20 -4.75
C ILE A 99 2.17 -7.63 -4.05
N ASP A 100 2.17 -8.83 -3.47
CA ASP A 100 1.02 -9.37 -2.72
C ASP A 100 0.70 -8.46 -1.54
N ALA A 101 1.70 -8.17 -0.70
CA ALA A 101 1.51 -7.31 0.47
C ALA A 101 0.92 -5.94 0.10
N ASP A 102 1.42 -5.31 -0.96
CA ASP A 102 0.96 -3.99 -1.38
C ASP A 102 -0.47 -3.95 -1.87
N VAL A 103 -0.88 -4.93 -2.69
CA VAL A 103 -2.26 -4.99 -3.21
C VAL A 103 -3.24 -5.21 -2.06
N TYR A 104 -2.88 -6.03 -1.06
CA TYR A 104 -3.67 -6.20 0.14
C TYR A 104 -3.69 -4.95 1.03
N MET A 105 -2.54 -4.31 1.27
CA MET A 105 -2.39 -3.37 2.37
C MET A 105 -2.67 -1.91 2.01
N PHE A 106 -2.37 -1.44 0.79
CA PHE A 106 -2.54 0.00 0.48
C PHE A 106 -3.99 0.46 0.64
N GLY A 107 -4.94 -0.20 -0.03
CA GLY A 107 -6.36 0.11 0.08
C GLY A 107 -6.90 -0.12 1.50
N LEU A 108 -6.56 -1.26 2.12
CA LEU A 108 -6.98 -1.56 3.49
C LEU A 108 -6.57 -0.45 4.47
N ILE A 109 -5.30 -0.06 4.47
CA ILE A 109 -4.77 0.95 5.38
C ILE A 109 -5.37 2.32 5.05
N TYR A 110 -5.45 2.68 3.77
CA TYR A 110 -6.01 3.96 3.33
C TYR A 110 -7.43 4.16 3.84
N PHE A 111 -8.33 3.23 3.56
CA PHE A 111 -9.72 3.38 3.98
C PHE A 111 -9.90 3.19 5.49
N SER A 112 -9.08 2.38 6.16
CA SER A 112 -9.17 2.20 7.61
C SER A 112 -8.63 3.39 8.41
N ILE A 113 -7.50 3.97 8.00
CA ILE A 113 -6.79 5.01 8.77
C ILE A 113 -7.15 6.41 8.29
N PHE A 114 -7.20 6.63 6.98
CA PHE A 114 -7.43 7.98 6.43
C PHE A 114 -8.92 8.29 6.27
N HIS A 115 -9.78 7.27 6.22
CA HIS A 115 -11.23 7.43 6.06
C HIS A 115 -12.02 6.83 7.22
N GLU A 116 -11.37 6.11 8.14
CA GLU A 116 -11.99 5.52 9.33
C GLU A 116 -13.16 4.58 9.02
N LYS A 117 -13.09 3.90 7.87
CA LYS A 117 -14.14 3.01 7.38
C LYS A 117 -13.89 1.57 7.78
N LYS A 118 -14.97 0.81 7.89
CA LYS A 118 -14.94 -0.65 8.10
C LYS A 118 -15.28 -1.38 6.82
N LEU A 119 -14.73 -2.57 6.66
CA LEU A 119 -15.11 -3.47 5.56
C LEU A 119 -16.58 -3.88 5.66
N ILE A 120 -17.22 -3.96 4.50
CA ILE A 120 -18.58 -4.47 4.35
C ILE A 120 -18.52 -6.00 4.34
N ILE A 121 -18.92 -6.64 5.44
CA ILE A 121 -18.85 -8.10 5.65
C ILE A 121 -19.42 -8.89 4.46
N ALA A 122 -20.56 -8.47 3.90
CA ALA A 122 -21.24 -9.17 2.81
C ALA A 122 -20.43 -9.23 1.50
N LYS A 123 -19.39 -8.40 1.34
CA LYS A 123 -18.58 -8.31 0.11
C LYS A 123 -17.17 -8.92 0.25
N THR A 124 -16.76 -9.35 1.44
CA THR A 124 -15.35 -9.73 1.72
C THR A 124 -14.87 -10.95 0.92
N SER A 125 -15.75 -11.89 0.58
CA SER A 125 -15.41 -13.05 -0.26
C SER A 125 -15.05 -12.64 -1.69
N ASN A 126 -15.76 -11.66 -2.26
CA ASN A 126 -15.47 -11.13 -3.60
C ASN A 126 -14.14 -10.36 -3.59
N LEU A 127 -13.93 -9.55 -2.55
CA LEU A 127 -12.69 -8.79 -2.37
C LEU A 127 -11.45 -9.68 -2.40
N LYS A 128 -11.48 -10.81 -1.69
CA LYS A 128 -10.37 -11.77 -1.70
C LYS A 128 -10.04 -12.23 -3.12
N ALA A 129 -11.05 -12.69 -3.85
CA ALA A 129 -10.87 -13.19 -5.22
C ALA A 129 -10.36 -12.09 -6.15
N GLU A 130 -10.86 -10.86 -6.05
CA GLU A 130 -10.42 -9.73 -6.85
C GLU A 130 -8.97 -9.31 -6.56
N ILE A 131 -8.56 -9.34 -5.28
CA ILE A 131 -7.17 -9.10 -4.89
C ILE A 131 -6.25 -10.18 -5.47
N GLU A 132 -6.60 -11.46 -5.31
CA GLU A 132 -5.79 -12.58 -5.82
C GLU A 132 -5.66 -12.53 -7.36
N ASN A 133 -6.75 -12.23 -8.06
CA ASN A 133 -6.75 -12.02 -9.50
C ASN A 133 -5.85 -10.85 -9.89
N LYS A 134 -5.99 -9.69 -9.22
CA LYS A 134 -5.16 -8.52 -9.52
C LYS A 134 -3.67 -8.79 -9.30
N ILE A 135 -3.32 -9.52 -8.25
CA ILE A 135 -1.94 -9.93 -7.98
C ILE A 135 -1.40 -10.77 -9.13
N SER A 136 -2.19 -11.75 -9.62
CA SER A 136 -1.81 -12.57 -10.77
C SER A 136 -1.64 -11.73 -12.04
N GLU A 137 -2.59 -10.85 -12.33
CA GLU A 137 -2.53 -9.94 -13.47
C GLU A 137 -1.26 -9.08 -13.46
N LEU A 138 -0.91 -8.50 -12.32
CA LEU A 138 0.30 -7.68 -12.19
C LEU A 138 1.59 -8.48 -12.40
N LYS A 139 1.63 -9.73 -11.89
CA LYS A 139 2.79 -10.61 -12.04
C LYS A 139 2.98 -11.10 -13.48
N ASP A 140 1.88 -11.27 -14.21
CA ASP A 140 1.88 -11.83 -15.57
C ASP A 140 1.65 -10.79 -16.67
N LEU A 141 1.57 -9.49 -16.32
CA LEU A 141 1.22 -8.42 -17.25
C LEU A 141 2.18 -8.38 -18.45
N LYS A 142 1.59 -8.43 -19.65
CA LYS A 142 2.31 -8.27 -20.93
C LYS A 142 1.71 -7.09 -21.68
N ILE A 143 2.58 -6.22 -22.15
CA ILE A 143 2.21 -5.07 -22.98
C ILE A 143 2.65 -5.38 -24.40
N LYS A 144 1.78 -5.19 -25.38
CA LYS A 144 2.07 -5.41 -26.79
C LYS A 144 2.67 -4.17 -27.44
N ALA A 145 3.48 -4.40 -28.48
CA ALA A 145 3.97 -3.31 -29.30
C ALA A 145 2.82 -2.41 -29.80
N GLY A 146 2.99 -1.10 -29.67
CA GLY A 146 1.97 -0.10 -30.01
C GLY A 146 0.93 0.17 -28.93
N GLN A 147 0.97 -0.53 -27.78
CA GLN A 147 0.10 -0.22 -26.65
C GLN A 147 0.71 0.86 -25.75
N GLU A 148 -0.14 1.79 -25.31
CA GLU A 148 0.17 2.72 -24.24
C GLU A 148 -0.22 2.11 -22.89
N PHE A 149 0.68 2.20 -21.91
CA PHE A 149 0.41 1.79 -20.54
C PHE A 149 1.11 2.74 -19.58
N GLU A 150 0.37 3.23 -18.58
CA GLU A 150 0.86 4.19 -17.58
C GLU A 150 1.58 5.39 -18.26
N GLY A 151 0.98 5.94 -19.33
CA GLY A 151 1.50 7.08 -20.08
C GLY A 151 2.74 6.80 -20.93
N THR A 152 3.13 5.53 -21.10
CA THR A 152 4.27 5.11 -21.90
C THR A 152 3.81 4.28 -23.09
N LEU A 153 4.16 4.72 -24.32
CA LEU A 153 3.96 3.93 -25.53
C LEU A 153 5.10 2.92 -25.70
N TYR A 154 4.78 1.63 -25.74
CA TYR A 154 5.77 0.56 -25.88
C TYR A 154 5.97 0.22 -27.36
N SER A 155 7.22 0.32 -27.84
CA SER A 155 7.55 0.05 -29.25
C SER A 155 7.80 -1.43 -29.57
N TYR A 156 7.80 -2.30 -28.55
CA TYR A 156 7.98 -3.74 -28.64
C TYR A 156 7.17 -4.44 -27.55
N ASP A 157 6.92 -5.74 -27.72
CA ASP A 157 6.30 -6.56 -26.68
C ASP A 157 7.14 -6.51 -25.39
N TYR A 158 6.52 -6.17 -24.28
CA TYR A 158 7.16 -5.95 -23.00
C TYR A 158 6.53 -6.81 -21.90
N GLU A 159 7.33 -7.67 -21.30
CA GLU A 159 6.92 -8.50 -20.16
C GLU A 159 6.92 -7.68 -18.87
N TYR A 160 5.99 -6.75 -18.75
CA TYR A 160 5.92 -5.81 -17.64
C TYR A 160 5.93 -6.50 -16.28
N GLY A 161 5.15 -7.57 -16.13
CA GLY A 161 5.05 -8.36 -14.91
C GLY A 161 6.37 -9.03 -14.52
N TYR A 162 7.17 -9.50 -15.49
CA TYR A 162 8.51 -10.04 -15.21
C TYR A 162 9.43 -8.97 -14.59
N TYR A 163 9.46 -7.76 -15.17
CA TYR A 163 10.27 -6.67 -14.65
C TYR A 163 9.73 -6.12 -13.32
N HIS A 164 8.41 -6.14 -13.13
CA HIS A 164 7.75 -5.81 -11.87
C HIS A 164 8.22 -6.75 -10.76
N GLN A 165 8.26 -8.05 -11.03
CA GLN A 165 8.75 -9.06 -10.08
C GLN A 165 10.26 -8.97 -9.83
N LYS A 166 11.06 -8.59 -10.84
CA LYS A 166 12.52 -8.41 -10.68
C LYS A 166 12.92 -7.20 -9.86
N SER A 167 12.20 -6.09 -10.02
CA SER A 167 12.52 -4.81 -9.38
C SER A 167 11.31 -4.22 -8.67
N PRO A 168 10.66 -4.96 -7.75
CA PRO A 168 9.34 -4.60 -7.24
C PRO A 168 9.34 -3.33 -6.38
N ASN A 169 10.52 -2.89 -5.93
CA ASN A 169 10.70 -1.65 -5.18
C ASN A 169 10.86 -0.42 -6.09
N ALA A 170 10.89 -0.54 -7.42
CA ALA A 170 10.96 0.64 -8.27
C ALA A 170 9.67 1.48 -8.10
N LEU A 171 9.81 2.80 -7.97
CA LEU A 171 8.70 3.70 -7.63
C LEU A 171 7.50 3.57 -8.59
N LYS A 172 7.73 3.37 -9.89
CA LYS A 172 6.66 3.15 -10.88
C LYS A 172 5.75 1.96 -10.52
N TYR A 173 6.34 0.90 -9.98
CA TYR A 173 5.63 -0.32 -9.61
C TYR A 173 4.88 -0.16 -8.28
N ILE A 174 5.44 0.60 -7.33
CA ILE A 174 4.75 0.95 -6.08
C ILE A 174 3.52 1.81 -6.39
N ARG A 175 3.66 2.81 -7.26
CA ARG A 175 2.56 3.68 -7.70
C ARG A 175 1.45 2.89 -8.40
N LEU A 176 1.82 1.95 -9.28
CA LEU A 176 0.85 1.05 -9.91
C LEU A 176 0.10 0.22 -8.86
N ARG A 177 0.81 -0.43 -7.92
CA ARG A 177 0.16 -1.23 -6.87
C ARG A 177 -0.69 -0.40 -5.92
N LEU A 178 -0.27 0.82 -5.60
CA LEU A 178 -1.06 1.78 -4.84
C LEU A 178 -2.37 2.07 -5.58
N LYS A 179 -2.31 2.46 -6.85
CA LYS A 179 -3.49 2.73 -7.69
C LYS A 179 -4.43 1.53 -7.72
N GLU A 180 -3.94 0.37 -8.12
CA GLU A 180 -4.78 -0.84 -8.25
C GLU A 180 -5.39 -1.26 -6.91
N SER A 181 -4.64 -1.17 -5.81
CA SER A 181 -5.16 -1.46 -4.48
C SER A 181 -6.24 -0.46 -4.07
N LEU A 182 -6.03 0.85 -4.25
CA LEU A 182 -7.04 1.86 -3.93
C LEU A 182 -8.32 1.63 -4.73
N GLU A 183 -8.23 1.42 -6.05
CA GLU A 183 -9.38 1.15 -6.91
C GLU A 183 -10.15 -0.10 -6.45
N LEU A 184 -9.45 -1.21 -6.19
CA LEU A 184 -10.07 -2.45 -5.71
C LEU A 184 -10.91 -2.22 -4.45
N TYR A 185 -10.42 -1.45 -3.49
CA TYR A 185 -11.08 -1.34 -2.19
C TYR A 185 -12.22 -0.31 -2.14
N LYS A 186 -12.38 0.56 -3.16
CA LYS A 186 -13.37 1.66 -3.15
C LYS A 186 -14.79 1.25 -2.79
N GLU A 187 -15.24 0.08 -3.25
CA GLU A 187 -16.62 -0.38 -3.06
C GLU A 187 -16.82 -1.32 -1.86
N TYR A 188 -15.76 -1.60 -1.10
CA TYR A 188 -15.74 -2.61 -0.05
C TYR A 188 -15.76 -2.05 1.36
N PHE A 189 -15.70 -0.73 1.48
CA PHE A 189 -15.76 -0.01 2.76
C PHE A 189 -17.11 0.68 2.92
N SER A 190 -17.59 0.77 4.16
CA SER A 190 -18.84 1.45 4.51
C SER A 190 -18.85 2.91 4.03
N GLU A 191 -20.04 3.43 3.72
CA GLU A 191 -20.25 4.87 3.50
C GLU A 191 -19.82 5.71 4.70
#